data_AF-A0A009RWH1-F1
#
_entry.id   AF-A0A009RWH1-F1
#
_cell.length_a   1.000
_cell.length_b   1.000
_cell.length_c   1.000
_cell.angle_alpha   90.00
_cell.angle_beta   90.00
_cell.angle_gamma   90.00
#
_symmetry.space_group_name_H-M   'P 1'
#
loop_
_entity.id
_entity.type
_entity.pdbx_description
1 polymer ?
#
loop_
_entity_poly.entity_id
_entity_poly.type
_entity_poly.pdbx_seq_one_letter_code
_entity_poly.pdbx_strand_id
1 'polypeptide(L)'
;MNTASYHNNQAIWTELLPGGHHWSGRIQKGTILRFTSLGAQANVSLFCVNAADVLERFNMPDSLKGQHTAYLKASNVLYSDLGRVMASIVYDDHGWNDALCGPSRPEQIEKQFGTRTFQDARNDMYQNGLDSLLIEMCKYGLASQDLSATVNLFSKVARLCCIKV
;
A
#
# COMPACT_ATOMS: atom_id res chain seq x y z
N MET A 1 -2.50 25.45 -15.29
CA MET A 1 -2.05 24.10 -14.85
C MET A 1 -2.82 23.10 -15.69
N ASN A 2 -2.12 22.28 -16.47
CA ASN A 2 -2.73 21.39 -17.46
C ASN A 2 -3.38 20.20 -16.72
N THR A 3 -4.67 20.28 -16.42
CA THR A 3 -5.43 19.15 -15.86
C THR A 3 -5.68 18.14 -16.97
N ALA A 4 -4.69 17.30 -17.24
CA ALA A 4 -4.93 16.13 -18.09
C ALA A 4 -6.05 15.30 -17.45
N SER A 5 -7.14 15.11 -18.19
CA SER A 5 -8.24 14.26 -17.78
C SER A 5 -7.81 12.81 -17.95
N TYR A 6 -7.33 12.19 -16.88
CA TYR A 6 -6.85 10.80 -16.90
C TYR A 6 -8.00 9.78 -16.78
N HIS A 7 -9.20 10.23 -16.39
CA HIS A 7 -10.40 9.41 -16.27
C HIS A 7 -11.67 10.21 -16.56
N ASN A 8 -12.72 9.54 -17.01
CA ASN A 8 -14.07 10.11 -17.18
C ASN A 8 -14.86 10.19 -15.85
N ASN A 9 -14.21 9.90 -14.72
CA ASN A 9 -14.78 9.91 -13.36
C ASN A 9 -15.95 8.92 -13.16
N GLN A 10 -16.04 7.88 -14.01
CA GLN A 10 -16.96 6.77 -13.82
C GLN A 10 -16.24 5.63 -13.09
N ALA A 11 -16.70 5.29 -11.89
CA ALA A 11 -16.17 4.17 -11.15
C ALA A 11 -16.69 2.86 -11.76
N ILE A 12 -15.77 1.96 -12.14
CA ILE A 12 -16.09 0.61 -12.61
C ILE A 12 -16.48 -0.29 -11.42
N TRP A 13 -15.84 -0.06 -10.27
CA TRP A 13 -16.07 -0.77 -9.02
C TRP A 13 -15.65 0.11 -7.84
N THR A 14 -16.28 -0.11 -6.68
CA THR A 14 -15.98 0.62 -5.44
C THR A 14 -16.17 -0.31 -4.27
N GLU A 15 -15.24 -0.27 -3.33
CA GLU A 15 -15.24 -1.10 -2.13
C GLU A 15 -14.82 -0.26 -0.94
N LEU A 16 -15.46 -0.52 0.19
CA LEU A 16 -15.10 0.08 1.46
C LEU A 16 -14.17 -0.89 2.19
N LEU A 17 -12.97 -0.43 2.55
CA LEU A 17 -12.06 -1.18 3.42
C LEU A 17 -12.18 -0.63 4.85
N PRO A 18 -12.84 -1.34 5.78
CA PRO A 18 -12.86 -0.94 7.18
C PRO A 18 -11.47 -1.10 7.82
N GLY A 19 -11.28 -0.52 9.00
CA GLY A 19 -10.00 -0.63 9.73
C GLY A 19 -9.63 -2.08 10.03
N GLY A 20 -8.38 -2.46 9.77
CA GLY A 20 -7.89 -3.83 9.97
C GLY A 20 -8.28 -4.81 8.85
N HIS A 21 -8.97 -4.36 7.81
CA HIS A 21 -9.28 -5.19 6.65
C HIS A 21 -8.20 -5.13 5.58
N HIS A 22 -8.20 -6.16 4.76
CA HIS A 22 -7.28 -6.37 3.66
C HIS A 22 -8.06 -6.72 2.40
N TRP A 23 -7.46 -6.40 1.26
CA TRP A 23 -8.05 -6.63 -0.03
C TRP A 23 -6.94 -6.87 -1.05
N SER A 24 -7.24 -7.70 -2.04
CA SER A 24 -6.42 -7.87 -3.21
C SER A 24 -7.26 -8.05 -4.46
N GLY A 25 -6.68 -7.68 -5.59
CA GLY A 25 -7.31 -7.88 -6.88
C GLY A 25 -6.32 -7.68 -8.02
N ARG A 26 -6.68 -8.23 -9.18
CA ARG A 26 -5.94 -8.00 -10.43
C ARG A 26 -6.45 -6.72 -11.08
N ILE A 27 -5.56 -5.76 -11.26
CA ILE A 27 -5.86 -4.49 -11.94
C ILE A 27 -5.33 -4.55 -13.37
N GLN A 28 -6.20 -4.25 -14.34
CA GLN A 28 -5.82 -4.22 -15.75
C GLN A 28 -5.04 -2.95 -16.08
N LYS A 29 -4.11 -3.06 -17.03
CA LYS A 29 -3.32 -1.91 -17.52
C LYS A 29 -4.26 -0.80 -18.02
N GLY A 30 -3.96 0.44 -17.65
CA GLY A 30 -4.77 1.61 -18.00
C GLY A 30 -5.95 1.88 -17.07
N THR A 31 -6.15 1.05 -16.04
CA THR A 31 -7.13 1.30 -14.98
C THR A 31 -6.54 2.24 -13.93
N ILE A 32 -7.36 3.11 -13.37
CA ILE A 32 -6.99 3.99 -12.26
C ILE A 32 -7.56 3.43 -10.97
N LEU A 33 -6.68 3.19 -10.00
CA LEU A 33 -7.05 2.83 -8.64
C LEU A 33 -7.00 4.09 -7.78
N ARG A 34 -8.13 4.45 -7.17
CA ARG A 34 -8.24 5.61 -6.27
C ARG A 34 -8.41 5.15 -4.84
N PHE A 35 -7.48 5.55 -3.97
CA PHE A 35 -7.62 5.38 -2.53
C PHE A 35 -8.16 6.68 -1.93
N THR A 36 -9.20 6.57 -1.10
CA THR A 36 -9.77 7.70 -0.38
C THR A 36 -9.70 7.41 1.11
N SER A 37 -8.98 8.25 1.85
CA SER A 37 -8.94 8.15 3.31
C SER A 37 -10.26 8.65 3.89
N LEU A 38 -10.95 7.79 4.67
CA LEU A 38 -12.19 8.14 5.37
C LEU A 38 -11.98 8.56 6.83
N GLY A 39 -10.74 8.43 7.34
CA GLY A 39 -10.40 8.72 8.72
C GLY A 39 -9.08 9.50 8.83
N ALA A 40 -8.95 10.33 9.86
CA ALA A 40 -7.78 11.20 10.02
C ALA A 40 -6.44 10.47 10.21
N GLN A 41 -6.47 9.21 10.67
CA GLN A 41 -5.30 8.37 10.90
C GLN A 41 -5.34 7.08 10.04
N ALA A 42 -6.12 7.07 8.96
CA ALA A 42 -6.13 5.90 8.08
C ALA A 42 -4.80 5.79 7.33
N ASN A 43 -4.27 4.56 7.26
CA ASN A 43 -3.09 4.21 6.48
C ASN A 43 -3.37 2.95 5.66
N VAL A 44 -2.63 2.78 4.57
CA VAL A 44 -2.73 1.58 3.73
C VAL A 44 -1.33 1.18 3.26
N SER A 45 -0.93 -0.05 3.56
CA SER A 45 0.27 -0.66 2.98
C SER A 45 -0.09 -1.37 1.69
N LEU A 46 0.53 -0.94 0.58
CA LEU A 46 0.33 -1.48 -0.75
C LEU A 46 1.53 -2.33 -1.16
N PHE A 47 1.26 -3.53 -1.66
CA PHE A 47 2.23 -4.39 -2.31
C PHE A 47 1.74 -4.72 -3.72
N CYS A 48 2.60 -4.57 -4.72
CA CYS A 48 2.26 -4.76 -6.12
C CYS A 48 3.17 -5.82 -6.76
N VAL A 49 2.55 -6.73 -7.51
CA VAL A 49 3.21 -7.73 -8.35
C VAL A 49 2.60 -7.69 -9.75
N ASN A 50 3.34 -8.15 -10.75
CA ASN A 50 2.78 -8.31 -12.08
C ASN A 50 1.78 -9.49 -12.06
N ALA A 51 0.56 -9.23 -12.54
CA ALA A 51 -0.53 -10.20 -12.51
C ALA A 51 -0.31 -11.41 -13.45
N ALA A 52 0.54 -11.27 -14.47
CA ALA A 52 0.88 -12.34 -15.42
C ALA A 52 2.13 -13.12 -15.00
N ASP A 53 3.03 -12.50 -14.23
CA ASP A 53 4.26 -13.10 -13.71
C ASP A 53 4.52 -12.58 -12.30
N VAL A 54 4.15 -13.36 -11.29
CA VAL A 54 4.23 -12.96 -9.89
C VAL A 54 5.67 -12.83 -9.36
N LEU A 55 6.67 -13.30 -10.13
CA LEU A 55 8.08 -13.10 -9.79
C LEU A 55 8.51 -11.65 -10.01
N GLU A 56 7.88 -10.95 -10.95
CA GLU A 56 8.12 -9.51 -11.17
C GLU A 56 7.32 -8.70 -10.15
N ARG A 57 8.04 -8.04 -9.24
CA ARG A 57 7.47 -7.38 -8.05
C ARG A 57 8.00 -5.98 -7.87
N PHE A 58 7.28 -5.19 -7.09
CA PHE A 58 7.68 -3.83 -6.76
C PHE A 58 9.09 -3.78 -6.14
N ASN A 59 9.90 -2.86 -6.65
CA ASN A 59 11.25 -2.59 -6.21
C ASN A 59 11.35 -1.14 -5.69
N MET A 60 11.45 -1.00 -4.36
CA MET A 60 11.63 0.29 -3.70
C MET A 60 12.94 0.98 -4.13
N PRO A 61 14.13 0.34 -4.05
CA PRO A 61 15.40 0.93 -4.46
C PRO A 61 15.35 1.58 -5.85
N ASP A 62 14.80 0.90 -6.85
CA ASP A 62 14.76 1.42 -8.22
C ASP A 62 13.78 2.60 -8.34
N SER A 63 12.63 2.50 -7.65
CA SER A 63 11.64 3.58 -7.53
C SER A 63 12.23 4.84 -6.91
N LEU A 64 13.01 4.73 -5.84
CA LEU A 64 13.55 5.89 -5.14
C LEU A 64 14.81 6.44 -5.81
N LYS A 65 15.76 5.57 -6.15
CA LYS A 65 17.05 5.95 -6.72
C LYS A 65 16.90 6.53 -8.12
N GLY A 66 16.09 5.89 -8.98
CA GLY A 66 15.88 6.34 -10.35
C GLY A 66 15.18 7.70 -10.43
N GLN A 67 14.37 8.04 -9.43
CA GLN A 67 13.61 9.30 -9.38
C GLN A 67 14.23 10.33 -8.43
N HIS A 68 15.40 10.04 -7.86
CA HIS A 68 16.12 10.91 -6.91
C HIS A 68 15.24 11.45 -5.77
N THR A 69 14.40 10.58 -5.20
CA THR A 69 13.44 10.94 -4.14
C THR A 69 13.48 9.95 -2.99
N ALA A 70 13.13 10.41 -1.79
CA ALA A 70 13.00 9.57 -0.59
C ALA A 70 11.54 9.21 -0.27
N TYR A 71 10.58 9.87 -0.92
CA TYR A 71 9.15 9.64 -0.76
C TYR A 71 8.44 9.77 -2.12
N LEU A 72 7.27 9.16 -2.24
CA LEU A 72 6.51 9.12 -3.48
C LEU A 72 5.38 10.15 -3.46
N LYS A 73 5.16 10.84 -4.57
CA LYS A 73 4.11 11.86 -4.76
C LYS A 73 3.58 11.79 -6.19
N ALA A 74 2.62 12.65 -6.53
CA ALA A 74 2.16 12.81 -7.90
C ALA A 74 3.33 12.93 -8.90
N SER A 75 3.17 12.28 -10.05
CA SER A 75 4.14 12.09 -11.13
C SER A 75 5.24 11.05 -10.88
N ASN A 76 5.33 10.46 -9.68
CA ASN A 76 6.28 9.38 -9.46
C ASN A 76 5.73 8.03 -9.94
N VAL A 77 6.64 7.14 -10.31
CA VAL A 77 6.36 5.79 -10.79
C VAL A 77 6.85 4.72 -9.80
N LEU A 78 6.17 3.57 -9.81
CA LEU A 78 6.57 2.37 -9.11
C LEU A 78 7.27 1.44 -10.11
N TYR A 79 8.55 1.18 -9.91
CA TYR A 79 9.32 0.25 -10.74
C TYR A 79 9.24 -1.18 -10.21
N SER A 80 9.29 -2.14 -11.13
CA SER A 80 9.57 -3.53 -10.82
C SER A 80 11.07 -3.79 -10.65
N ASP A 81 11.41 -4.95 -10.12
CA ASP A 81 12.77 -5.50 -10.06
C ASP A 81 13.41 -5.74 -11.43
N LEU A 82 12.59 -5.85 -12.49
CA LEU A 82 13.03 -5.88 -13.89
C LEU A 82 13.14 -4.48 -14.52
N GLY A 83 12.95 -3.41 -13.74
CA GLY A 83 13.05 -2.03 -14.19
C GLY A 83 11.87 -1.53 -15.04
N ARG A 84 10.74 -2.25 -15.05
CA ARG A 84 9.52 -1.82 -15.76
C ARG A 84 8.64 -0.96 -14.87
N VAL A 85 7.88 -0.05 -15.48
CA VAL A 85 6.89 0.74 -14.75
C VAL A 85 5.64 -0.11 -14.49
N MET A 86 5.33 -0.36 -13.22
CA MET A 86 4.14 -1.10 -12.80
C MET A 86 2.93 -0.19 -12.62
N ALA A 87 3.14 0.97 -11.98
CA ALA A 87 2.10 1.95 -11.71
C ALA A 87 2.70 3.36 -11.65
N SER A 88 1.87 4.37 -11.82
CA SER A 88 2.23 5.78 -11.62
C SER A 88 1.22 6.46 -10.70
N ILE A 89 1.70 7.37 -9.86
CA ILE A 89 0.86 8.22 -9.02
C ILE A 89 0.44 9.40 -9.88
N VAL A 90 -0.75 9.34 -10.46
CA VAL A 90 -1.26 10.39 -11.35
C VAL A 90 -1.78 11.62 -10.60
N TYR A 91 -2.24 11.43 -9.37
CA TYR A 91 -2.83 12.47 -8.53
C TYR A 91 -2.59 12.13 -7.05
N ASP A 92 -2.31 13.15 -6.25
CA ASP A 92 -2.08 13.05 -4.81
C ASP A 92 -2.41 14.40 -4.16
N ASP A 93 -3.25 14.40 -3.13
CA ASP A 93 -3.66 15.60 -2.37
C ASP A 93 -2.67 15.96 -1.25
N HIS A 94 -2.01 14.96 -0.65
CA HIS A 94 -1.15 15.15 0.53
C HIS A 94 0.34 15.20 0.17
N GLY A 95 0.69 14.81 -1.06
CA GLY A 95 2.02 14.98 -1.66
C GLY A 95 3.11 14.14 -1.00
N TRP A 96 2.73 13.08 -0.27
CA TRP A 96 3.65 12.26 0.50
C TRP A 96 3.14 10.83 0.68
N ASN A 97 3.90 9.86 0.17
CA ASN A 97 3.70 8.44 0.38
C ASN A 97 5.04 7.82 0.74
N ASP A 98 5.06 7.04 1.81
CA ASP A 98 6.28 6.40 2.29
C ASP A 98 6.51 5.09 1.54
N ALA A 99 7.75 4.83 1.15
CA ALA A 99 8.16 3.54 0.58
C ALA A 99 9.28 2.89 1.40
N LEU A 100 9.77 3.55 2.45
CA LEU A 100 10.92 3.13 3.24
C LEU A 100 10.51 2.25 4.43
N CYS A 101 9.36 2.53 5.05
CA CYS A 101 8.89 1.72 6.18
C CYS A 101 8.11 0.51 5.68
N GLY A 102 8.17 -0.57 6.46
CA GLY A 102 7.33 -1.74 6.24
C GLY A 102 5.89 -1.54 6.76
N PRO A 103 5.01 -2.51 6.51
CA PRO A 103 3.69 -2.56 7.12
C PRO A 103 3.79 -2.71 8.64
N SER A 104 2.70 -2.39 9.35
CA SER A 104 2.62 -2.60 10.80
C SER A 104 2.79 -4.08 11.14
N ARG A 105 3.55 -4.36 12.19
CA ARG A 105 3.83 -5.72 12.68
C ARG A 105 3.04 -6.06 13.94
N PRO A 106 2.80 -7.34 14.23
CA PRO A 106 2.06 -7.76 15.43
C PRO A 106 2.61 -7.16 16.72
N GLU A 107 3.94 -7.12 16.87
CA GLU A 107 4.60 -6.63 18.09
C GLU A 107 4.40 -5.12 18.30
N GLN A 108 4.26 -4.36 17.21
CA GLN A 108 3.98 -2.92 17.26
C GLN A 108 2.54 -2.65 17.67
N ILE A 109 1.59 -3.41 17.10
CA ILE A 109 0.17 -3.31 17.42
C ILE A 109 -0.08 -3.70 18.87
N GLU A 110 0.50 -4.80 19.35
CA GLU A 110 0.37 -5.24 20.73
C GLU A 110 0.91 -4.19 21.71
N LYS A 111 2.07 -3.59 21.41
CA LYS A 111 2.66 -2.54 22.25
C LYS A 111 1.79 -1.27 22.33
N GLN A 112 1.14 -0.89 21.22
CA GLN A 112 0.40 0.37 21.11
C GLN A 112 -1.06 0.24 21.58
N PHE A 113 -1.72 -0.86 21.24
CA PHE A 113 -3.15 -1.05 21.44
C PHE A 113 -3.49 -2.19 22.42
N GLY A 114 -2.51 -3.01 22.79
CA GLY A 114 -2.69 -4.21 23.60
C GLY A 114 -3.07 -5.43 22.77
N THR A 115 -3.48 -6.50 23.45
CA THR A 115 -3.92 -7.75 22.82
C THR A 115 -5.44 -7.79 22.75
N ARG A 116 -6.00 -8.08 21.57
CA ARG A 116 -7.43 -8.33 21.40
C ARG A 116 -7.62 -9.46 20.41
N THR A 117 -7.99 -10.63 20.90
CA THR A 117 -8.02 -11.85 20.09
C THR A 117 -9.37 -12.03 19.38
N PHE A 118 -9.42 -12.97 18.44
CA PHE A 118 -10.66 -13.36 17.78
C PHE A 118 -11.71 -13.89 18.77
N GLN A 119 -11.28 -14.59 19.83
CA GLN A 119 -12.18 -15.12 20.85
C GLN A 119 -12.88 -14.00 21.62
N ASP A 120 -12.19 -12.87 21.84
CA ASP A 120 -12.72 -11.74 22.61
C ASP A 120 -13.62 -10.83 21.76
N ALA A 121 -13.26 -10.64 20.49
CA ALA A 121 -13.79 -9.55 19.67
C ALA A 121 -14.24 -9.97 18.27
N ARG A 122 -14.12 -11.24 17.89
CA ARG A 122 -14.38 -11.76 16.54
C ARG A 122 -13.64 -10.92 15.49
N ASN A 123 -14.37 -10.30 14.56
CA ASN A 123 -13.82 -9.49 13.48
C ASN A 123 -13.29 -8.13 13.97
N ASP A 124 -13.64 -7.70 15.18
CA ASP A 124 -13.12 -6.46 15.80
C ASP A 124 -11.79 -6.70 16.55
N MET A 125 -11.15 -7.85 16.32
CA MET A 125 -9.82 -8.14 16.84
C MET A 125 -8.78 -7.18 16.24
N TYR A 126 -7.66 -7.01 16.94
CA TYR A 126 -6.58 -6.20 16.37
C TYR A 126 -5.89 -6.96 15.24
N GLN A 127 -5.66 -6.24 14.15
CA GLN A 127 -5.00 -6.74 12.96
C GLN A 127 -3.73 -5.92 12.71
N ASN A 128 -2.79 -6.52 12.00
CA ASN A 128 -1.56 -5.87 11.57
C ASN A 128 -1.41 -5.97 10.05
N GLY A 129 -0.68 -5.03 9.47
CA GLY A 129 -0.52 -4.91 8.03
C GLY A 129 0.29 -6.06 7.43
N LEU A 130 1.28 -6.59 8.16
CA LEU A 130 2.11 -7.68 7.68
C LEU A 130 1.27 -8.96 7.45
N ASP A 131 0.58 -9.43 8.48
CA ASP A 131 -0.25 -10.65 8.38
C ASP A 131 -1.38 -10.47 7.37
N SER A 132 -1.98 -9.29 7.34
CA SER A 132 -3.00 -8.90 6.35
C SER A 132 -2.50 -9.04 4.91
N LEU A 133 -1.29 -8.54 4.63
CA LEU A 133 -0.65 -8.69 3.31
C LEU A 133 -0.34 -10.15 3.01
N LEU A 134 0.20 -10.91 3.97
CA LEU A 134 0.52 -12.33 3.77
C LEU A 134 -0.72 -13.17 3.46
N ILE A 135 -1.85 -12.90 4.12
CA ILE A 135 -3.13 -13.57 3.84
C ILE A 135 -3.58 -13.30 2.40
N GLU A 136 -3.52 -12.04 1.95
CA GLU A 136 -3.88 -11.69 0.57
C GLU A 136 -2.91 -12.26 -0.47
N MET A 137 -1.61 -12.21 -0.19
CA MET A 137 -0.56 -12.76 -1.05
C MET A 137 -0.74 -14.27 -1.25
N CYS A 138 -1.11 -15.00 -0.19
CA CYS A 138 -1.34 -16.43 -0.25
C CYS A 138 -2.43 -16.81 -1.27
N LYS A 139 -3.44 -15.95 -1.48
CA LYS A 139 -4.49 -16.16 -2.50
C LYS A 139 -3.94 -16.24 -3.94
N TYR A 140 -2.74 -15.71 -4.19
CA TYR A 140 -2.05 -15.76 -5.48
C TYR A 140 -0.84 -16.69 -5.51
N GLY A 141 -0.69 -17.55 -4.49
CA GLY A 141 0.44 -18.48 -4.41
C GLY A 141 1.77 -17.84 -4.01
N LEU A 142 1.73 -16.61 -3.46
CA LEU A 142 2.90 -15.93 -2.91
C LEU A 142 3.08 -16.25 -1.43
N ALA A 143 4.33 -16.27 -0.98
CA ALA A 143 4.72 -16.54 0.39
C ALA A 143 5.44 -15.33 1.03
N SER A 144 5.75 -15.42 2.32
CA SER A 144 6.41 -14.35 3.07
C SER A 144 7.79 -13.97 2.52
N GLN A 145 8.52 -14.91 1.93
CA GLN A 145 9.79 -14.67 1.24
C GLN A 145 9.66 -13.78 -0.01
N ASP A 146 8.46 -13.70 -0.57
CA ASP A 146 8.19 -12.92 -1.78
C ASP A 146 7.86 -11.45 -1.45
N LEU A 147 7.49 -11.16 -0.21
CA LEU A 147 7.23 -9.81 0.27
C LEU A 147 8.54 -9.02 0.35
N SER A 148 8.66 -7.99 -0.50
CA SER A 148 9.81 -7.10 -0.53
C SER A 148 9.52 -5.81 0.27
N ALA A 149 9.48 -4.67 -0.40
CA ALA A 149 9.08 -3.40 0.18
C ALA A 149 7.61 -3.11 -0.14
N THR A 150 6.98 -2.27 0.68
CA THR A 150 5.60 -1.80 0.50
C THR A 150 5.57 -0.31 0.27
N VAL A 151 4.53 0.18 -0.37
CA VAL A 151 4.21 1.61 -0.43
C VAL A 151 3.13 1.90 0.61
N ASN A 152 3.47 2.66 1.65
CA ASN A 152 2.55 3.08 2.69
C ASN A 152 1.90 4.41 2.29
N LEU A 153 0.66 4.32 1.83
CA LEU A 153 -0.19 5.46 1.50
C LEU A 153 -0.70 6.12 2.77
N PHE A 154 -0.85 7.45 2.73
CA PHE A 154 -1.29 8.31 3.85
C PHE A 154 -0.36 8.33 5.09
N SER A 155 0.75 7.59 5.05
CA SER A 155 1.76 7.57 6.12
C SER A 155 2.88 8.57 5.85
N LYS A 156 3.15 9.46 6.82
CA LYS A 156 4.25 10.42 6.74
C LYS A 156 5.36 10.10 7.74
N VAL A 157 6.54 9.81 7.23
CA VAL A 157 7.75 9.55 8.04
C VAL A 157 8.61 10.81 8.05
N ALA A 158 8.74 11.43 9.22
CA ALA A 158 9.59 12.59 9.43
C ALA A 158 10.55 12.34 10.60
N ARG A 159 11.68 13.04 10.63
CA ARG A 159 12.75 12.91 11.65
C ARG A 159 12.29 13.06 13.11
N LEU A 160 11.04 13.44 13.37
CA LEU A 160 10.43 13.58 14.68
C LEU A 160 9.13 12.80 14.91
N CYS A 161 8.66 12.01 13.93
CA CYS A 161 7.38 11.32 14.04
C CYS A 161 7.62 9.81 14.07
N CYS A 162 7.63 9.24 15.28
CA CYS A 162 7.22 7.85 15.45
C CYS A 162 5.86 7.71 14.77
N ILE A 163 5.76 6.78 13.84
CA ILE A 163 4.52 6.37 13.18
C ILE A 163 3.46 6.21 14.28
N LYS A 164 2.52 7.16 14.37
CA LYS A 164 1.25 6.93 15.05
C LYS A 164 0.40 6.21 14.02
N VAL A 165 0.41 4.88 14.12
CA VAL A 165 -0.63 4.02 13.56
C VAL A 165 -1.93 4.34 14.28
#